data_AF-A0A9Q3VL93-F1
#
_entry.id   AF-A0A9Q3VL93-F1
#
_cell.length_a   1.000
_cell.length_b   1.000
_cell.length_c   1.000
_cell.angle_alpha   90.00
_cell.angle_beta   90.00
_cell.angle_gamma   90.00
#
_symmetry.space_group_name_H-M   'P 1'
#
loop_
_entity.id
_entity.type
_entity.pdbx_description
1 polymer ?
#
loop_
_entity_poly.entity_id
_entity_poly.type
_entity_poly.pdbx_seq_one_letter_code
_entity_poly.pdbx_strand_id
1 'polypeptide(L)'
;MVVSLAAVALAFAGLVAFSGASQAAAQGPCDIYAAGGTPCVAAHSTSRALFASFNGPLYQVQRASDNAFKDIGVLSAGGVADAAAQDSFCAGTTCTITRVYDQTGGG
;
A
#
# COMPACT_ATOMS: atom_id res chain seq x y z
N MET A 1 -51.49 -11.22 -3.92
CA MET A 1 -50.04 -11.41 -3.80
C MET A 1 -49.54 -12.02 -5.09
N VAL A 2 -49.43 -11.22 -6.15
CA VAL A 2 -48.92 -11.66 -7.46
C VAL A 2 -47.80 -10.71 -7.80
N VAL A 3 -46.63 -10.93 -7.19
CA VAL A 3 -45.41 -10.25 -7.63
C VAL A 3 -45.07 -10.91 -8.97
N SER A 4 -45.44 -10.24 -10.06
CA SER A 4 -45.27 -10.74 -11.42
C SER A 4 -43.83 -11.19 -11.66
N LEU A 5 -43.64 -12.37 -12.26
CA LEU A 5 -42.31 -12.89 -12.64
C LEU A 5 -41.47 -11.86 -13.40
N ALA A 6 -42.12 -10.98 -14.17
CA ALA A 6 -41.47 -9.87 -14.88
C ALA A 6 -40.80 -8.85 -13.94
N ALA A 7 -41.40 -8.53 -12.79
CA ALA A 7 -40.81 -7.61 -11.82
C ALA A 7 -39.58 -8.22 -11.12
N VAL A 8 -39.62 -9.54 -10.88
CA VAL A 8 -38.47 -10.28 -10.33
C VAL A 8 -37.33 -10.34 -11.36
N ALA A 9 -37.65 -10.58 -12.63
CA ALA A 9 -36.67 -10.64 -13.71
C ALA A 9 -35.98 -9.28 -13.97
N LEU A 10 -36.72 -8.16 -13.94
CA LEU A 10 -36.12 -6.83 -14.08
C LEU A 10 -35.23 -6.46 -12.89
N ALA A 11 -35.62 -6.81 -11.66
CA ALA A 11 -34.80 -6.56 -10.48
C ALA A 11 -33.49 -7.37 -10.52
N PHE A 12 -33.55 -8.63 -10.95
CA PHE A 12 -32.38 -9.49 -11.13
C PHE A 12 -31.45 -8.98 -12.24
N ALA A 13 -32.01 -8.53 -13.36
CA ALA A 13 -31.23 -7.95 -14.46
C ALA A 13 -30.52 -6.66 -14.04
N GLY A 14 -31.16 -5.83 -13.21
CA GLY A 14 -30.54 -4.66 -12.61
C GLY A 14 -29.36 -5.04 -11.70
N LEU A 15 -29.53 -5.99 -10.79
CA LEU A 15 -28.47 -6.44 -9.88
C LEU A 15 -27.23 -6.98 -10.60
N VAL A 16 -27.40 -7.68 -11.73
CA VAL A 16 -26.28 -8.21 -12.53
C VAL A 16 -25.65 -7.13 -13.42
N ALA A 17 -26.42 -6.15 -13.91
CA ALA A 17 -25.89 -5.04 -14.71
C ALA A 17 -25.11 -4.01 -13.87
N PHE A 18 -25.40 -3.92 -12.56
CA PHE A 18 -24.72 -3.04 -11.60
C PHE A 18 -23.67 -3.75 -10.74
N SER A 19 -23.18 -4.92 -11.16
CA SER A 19 -21.96 -5.51 -10.56
C SER A 19 -20.76 -4.64 -10.96
N GLY A 20 -20.62 -3.48 -10.32
CA GLY A 20 -19.43 -2.64 -10.46
C GLY A 20 -18.22 -3.50 -10.13
N ALA A 21 -17.21 -3.48 -11.00
CA ALA A 21 -15.94 -4.10 -10.69
C ALA A 21 -15.48 -3.57 -9.34
N SER A 22 -15.35 -4.45 -8.34
CA SER A 22 -14.68 -4.11 -7.10
C SER A 22 -13.25 -3.75 -7.47
N GLN A 23 -12.96 -2.46 -7.55
CA GLN A 23 -11.60 -1.97 -7.71
C GLN A 23 -10.87 -2.40 -6.44
N ALA A 24 -10.09 -3.48 -6.51
CA ALA A 24 -9.05 -3.74 -5.53
C ALA A 24 -8.32 -2.40 -5.33
N ALA A 25 -8.32 -1.90 -4.10
CA ALA A 25 -8.16 -0.49 -3.82
C ALA A 25 -6.99 0.11 -4.61
N ALA A 26 -7.30 0.88 -5.66
CA ALA A 26 -6.35 1.73 -6.37
C ALA A 26 -5.85 2.87 -5.46
N GLN A 27 -6.30 2.89 -4.21
CA GLN A 27 -6.04 3.89 -3.18
C GLN A 27 -5.41 3.20 -1.98
N GLY A 28 -4.24 3.69 -1.56
CA GLY A 28 -3.65 3.36 -0.28
C GLY A 28 -4.37 4.08 0.87
N PRO A 29 -4.05 3.74 2.13
CA PRO A 29 -4.61 4.41 3.32
C PRO A 29 -4.61 5.94 3.24
N CYS A 30 -3.52 6.57 2.80
CA CYS A 30 -3.43 8.02 2.76
C CYS A 30 -4.19 8.66 1.59
N ASP A 31 -4.44 7.91 0.51
CA ASP A 31 -5.35 8.35 -0.56
C ASP A 31 -6.80 8.38 -0.05
N ILE A 32 -7.19 7.39 0.76
CA ILE A 32 -8.52 7.32 1.40
C ILE A 32 -8.70 8.49 2.37
N TYR A 33 -7.69 8.76 3.20
CA TYR A 33 -7.70 9.89 4.13
C TYR A 33 -7.82 11.23 3.41
N ALA A 34 -7.08 11.41 2.30
CA ALA A 34 -7.19 12.61 1.47
C ALA A 34 -8.59 12.77 0.85
N ALA A 35 -9.18 11.68 0.34
CA ALA A 35 -10.54 11.68 -0.20
C ALA A 35 -11.60 12.03 0.87
N GLY A 36 -11.34 11.68 2.14
CA GLY A 36 -12.18 12.02 3.29
C GLY A 36 -11.99 13.45 3.83
N GLY A 37 -11.14 14.28 3.23
CA GLY A 37 -10.87 15.64 3.68
C GLY A 37 -9.93 15.75 4.89
N THR A 38 -9.29 14.65 5.30
CA THR A 38 -8.34 14.61 6.42
C THR A 38 -7.01 13.99 5.96
N PRO A 39 -6.24 14.67 5.09
CA PRO A 39 -5.05 14.09 4.46
C PRO A 39 -3.97 13.72 5.48
N CYS A 40 -3.19 12.68 5.18
CA CYS A 40 -2.00 12.33 5.96
C CYS A 40 -1.00 13.49 5.93
N VAL A 41 -0.50 13.88 7.11
CA VAL A 41 0.63 14.83 7.27
C VAL A 41 1.94 14.12 7.63
N ALA A 42 1.86 12.83 7.92
CA ALA A 42 2.98 11.92 8.15
C ALA A 42 2.51 10.48 7.90
N ALA A 43 3.30 9.66 7.21
CA ALA A 43 2.93 8.32 6.81
C ALA A 43 4.14 7.38 6.84
N HIS A 44 4.18 6.48 7.82
CA HIS A 44 5.34 5.62 8.10
C HIS A 44 4.96 4.14 8.04
N SER A 45 5.76 3.34 7.36
CA SER A 45 5.54 1.89 7.24
C SER A 45 6.82 1.19 6.78
N THR A 46 7.14 0.05 7.38
CA THR A 46 8.25 -0.81 6.95
C THR A 46 7.79 -1.98 6.07
N SER A 47 6.48 -2.15 5.89
CA SER A 47 5.93 -3.34 5.22
C SER A 47 5.39 -3.05 3.82
N ARG A 48 4.83 -1.85 3.61
CA ARG A 48 4.16 -1.46 2.36
C ARG A 48 4.06 0.05 2.21
N ALA A 49 3.82 0.51 0.98
CA ALA A 49 3.36 1.85 0.70
C ALA A 49 1.99 2.16 1.35
N LEU A 50 1.80 3.41 1.75
CA LEU A 50 0.56 3.96 2.30
C LEU A 50 -0.18 4.86 1.29
N PHE A 51 0.47 5.20 0.17
CA PHE A 51 -0.15 5.80 -1.01
C PHE A 51 0.00 4.85 -2.20
N ALA A 52 -1.00 4.78 -3.07
CA ALA A 52 -0.97 3.93 -4.25
C ALA A 52 0.12 4.33 -5.27
N SER A 53 0.47 5.62 -5.30
CA SER A 53 1.51 6.15 -6.19
C SER A 53 2.92 6.10 -5.58
N PHE A 54 3.07 5.74 -4.30
CA PHE A 54 4.36 5.80 -3.63
C PHE A 54 5.31 4.75 -4.20
N ASN A 55 6.46 5.20 -4.70
CA ASN A 55 7.50 4.36 -5.31
C ASN A 55 8.90 4.65 -4.72
N GLY A 56 8.93 5.22 -3.51
CA GLY A 56 10.15 5.64 -2.82
C GLY A 56 10.68 4.61 -1.82
N PRO A 57 11.72 4.97 -1.06
CA PRO A 57 12.23 4.17 0.04
C PRO A 57 11.26 4.20 1.23
N LEU A 58 10.95 3.04 1.80
CA LEU A 58 10.11 2.89 2.99
C LEU A 58 10.92 3.08 4.28
N TYR A 59 12.12 2.51 4.34
CA TYR A 59 12.99 2.58 5.52
C TYR A 59 14.45 2.36 5.14
N GLN A 60 15.35 2.68 6.07
CA GLN A 60 16.78 2.46 5.96
C GLN A 60 17.24 1.42 6.96
N VAL A 61 18.06 0.47 6.51
CA VAL A 61 18.78 -0.46 7.36
C VAL A 61 20.25 -0.09 7.45
N GLN A 62 20.86 -0.33 8.61
CA GLN A 62 22.30 -0.29 8.83
C GLN A 62 22.80 -1.70 9.12
N ARG A 63 23.83 -2.11 8.38
CA ARG A 63 24.47 -3.42 8.53
C ARG A 63 25.57 -3.38 9.57
N ALA A 64 25.55 -4.30 10.53
CA ALA A 64 26.48 -4.28 11.67
C ALA A 64 27.94 -4.61 11.29
N SER A 65 28.16 -5.39 10.23
CA SER A 65 29.52 -5.83 9.84
C SER A 65 30.42 -4.69 9.38
N ASP A 66 29.86 -3.63 8.80
CA ASP A 66 30.60 -2.55 8.16
C ASP A 66 29.97 -1.16 8.32
N ASN A 67 28.88 -1.05 9.10
CA ASN A 67 28.10 0.16 9.30
C ASN A 67 27.52 0.78 8.02
N ALA A 68 27.46 0.01 6.92
CA ALA A 68 26.89 0.48 5.67
C ALA A 68 25.36 0.64 5.79
N PHE A 69 24.81 1.61 5.07
CA PHE A 69 23.37 1.87 5.02
C PHE A 69 22.78 1.43 3.67
N LYS A 70 21.53 0.97 3.71
CA LYS A 70 20.73 0.67 2.52
C LYS A 70 19.29 1.08 2.74
N ASP A 71 18.73 1.81 1.78
CA ASP A 71 17.30 2.08 1.75
C ASP A 71 16.57 0.91 1.08
N ILE A 72 15.44 0.53 1.68
CA ILE A 72 14.55 -0.53 1.20
C ILE A 72 13.27 0.14 0.69
N GLY A 73 13.01 -0.01 -0.61
CA GLY A 73 11.83 0.52 -1.28
C GLY A 73 10.73 -0.52 -1.45
N VAL A 74 9.77 -0.19 -2.31
CA VAL A 74 8.69 -1.10 -2.72
C VAL A 74 9.05 -1.89 -3.97
N LEU A 75 8.47 -3.08 -4.15
CA LEU A 75 8.63 -3.90 -5.37
C LEU A 75 7.98 -3.24 -6.61
N SER A 76 6.95 -2.43 -6.38
CA SER A 76 6.23 -1.64 -7.38
C SER A 76 5.54 -0.48 -6.68
N ALA A 77 5.17 0.57 -7.41
CA ALA A 77 4.43 1.70 -6.85
C ALA A 77 3.18 1.21 -6.09
N GLY A 78 2.98 1.72 -4.86
CA GLY A 78 1.87 1.31 -3.99
C GLY A 78 2.00 -0.10 -3.37
N GLY A 79 3.10 -0.81 -3.66
CA GLY A 79 3.30 -2.20 -3.31
C GLY A 79 3.89 -2.44 -1.92
N VAL A 80 4.28 -3.70 -1.70
CA VAL A 80 4.99 -4.15 -0.49
C VAL A 80 6.49 -3.88 -0.58
N ALA A 81 7.15 -3.84 0.58
CA ALA A 81 8.59 -3.69 0.68
C ALA A 81 9.36 -4.79 -0.08
N ASP A 82 10.50 -4.43 -0.67
CA ASP A 82 11.46 -5.39 -1.23
C ASP A 82 12.28 -6.03 -0.09
N ALA A 83 11.67 -7.00 0.58
CA ALA A 83 12.31 -7.74 1.66
C ALA A 83 13.55 -8.52 1.19
N ALA A 84 13.56 -9.00 -0.06
CA ALA A 84 14.69 -9.75 -0.61
C ALA A 84 15.95 -8.86 -0.74
N ALA A 85 15.79 -7.58 -1.05
CA ALA A 85 16.89 -6.62 -1.02
C ALA A 85 17.46 -6.41 0.39
N GLN A 86 16.61 -6.37 1.42
CA GLN A 86 17.06 -6.32 2.81
C GLN A 86 17.82 -7.60 3.17
N ASP A 87 17.25 -8.78 2.91
CA ASP A 87 17.85 -10.07 3.26
C ASP A 87 19.23 -10.23 2.62
N SER A 88 19.34 -9.86 1.33
CA SER A 88 20.61 -9.90 0.60
C SER A 88 21.63 -8.93 1.17
N PHE A 89 21.21 -7.72 1.54
CA PHE A 89 22.09 -6.72 2.14
C PHE A 89 22.57 -7.18 3.52
N CYS A 90 21.68 -7.75 4.34
CA CYS A 90 21.94 -8.15 5.73
C CYS A 90 22.57 -9.54 5.86
N ALA A 91 22.78 -10.26 4.76
CA ALA A 91 23.29 -11.63 4.76
C ALA A 91 24.61 -11.76 5.55
N GLY A 92 24.69 -12.78 6.40
CA GLY A 92 25.89 -13.09 7.19
C GLY A 92 26.15 -12.15 8.37
N THR A 93 25.22 -11.25 8.70
CA THR A 93 25.34 -10.34 9.85
C THR A 93 23.95 -9.90 10.33
N THR A 94 23.88 -8.90 11.20
CA THR A 94 22.63 -8.31 11.68
C THR A 94 22.41 -6.94 11.06
N CYS A 95 21.15 -6.57 10.88
CA CYS A 95 20.74 -5.23 10.48
C CYS A 95 19.83 -4.59 11.51
N THR A 96 19.94 -3.28 11.63
CA THR A 96 19.03 -2.44 12.43
C THR A 96 18.36 -1.46 11.49
N ILE A 97 17.04 -1.27 11.63
CA ILE A 97 16.33 -0.19 10.94
C ILE A 97 16.66 1.12 11.66
N THR A 98 17.34 2.05 10.96
CA THR A 98 17.80 3.32 11.54
C THR A 98 16.90 4.51 11.19
N ARG A 99 16.11 4.38 10.12
CA ARG A 99 15.12 5.38 9.71
C ARG A 99 13.91 4.68 9.13
N VAL A 100 12.72 5.19 9.42
CA VAL A 100 11.49 4.87 8.70
C VAL A 100 11.08 6.16 8.02
N TYR A 101 10.98 6.16 6.70
CA TYR A 101 10.76 7.38 5.92
C TYR A 101 9.29 7.79 5.95
N ASP A 102 9.07 9.11 5.92
CA ASP A 102 7.75 9.69 5.75
C ASP A 102 7.37 9.71 4.26
N GLN A 103 6.32 8.98 3.92
CA GLN A 103 5.84 8.88 2.55
C GLN A 103 5.11 10.12 2.06
N THR A 104 4.81 11.10 2.92
CA THR A 104 4.16 12.36 2.51
C THR A 104 5.12 13.34 1.82
N GLY A 105 6.44 13.10 1.86
CA GLY A 105 7.47 14.00 1.34
C GLY A 105 7.80 15.18 2.25
N GLY A 106 7.24 15.21 3.47
CA GLY A 106 7.45 16.26 4.46
C GLY A 106 8.68 16.07 5.38
N GLY A 107 9.47 15.02 5.20
CA GLY A 107 10.58 14.64 6.09
C GLY A 107 11.78 14.03 5.37
#